data_AF-A0A352KRX8-F1
#
_entry.id   AF-A0A352KRX8-F1
#
_cell.length_a   1.000
_cell.length_b   1.000
_cell.length_c   1.000
_cell.angle_alpha   90.00
_cell.angle_beta   90.00
_cell.angle_gamma   90.00
#
_symmetry.space_group_name_H-M   'P 1'
#
loop_
_entity.id
_entity.type
_entity.pdbx_description
1 polymer ?
#
loop_
_entity_poly.entity_id
_entity_poly.type
_entity_poly.pdbx_seq_one_letter_code
_entity_poly.pdbx_strand_id
1 'polypeptide(L)'
;PDDKPRFCSNPKNDPYDKGELAEEMVQQILPAIEAKQGGEFNFNIRNFNRSIGARLSGEIAKRYGNLGMQDSPITIHFKGSAGQSFGVWNAGGLYLNLIGDANDYVGKGMAGGQLIITPPPTAAYSTKSSTIIGNTCLYGATGGVLYATGLAG
;
A
#
# COMPACT_ATOMS: atom_id res chain seq x y z
N PRO A 1 -37.51 18.07 -0.60
CA PRO A 1 -38.74 17.68 0.11
C PRO A 1 -38.52 17.77 1.64
N ASP A 2 -39.56 18.12 2.38
CA ASP A 2 -39.48 18.45 3.81
C ASP A 2 -39.20 17.23 4.71
N ASP A 3 -39.20 16.03 4.11
CA ASP A 3 -38.91 14.73 4.74
C ASP A 3 -37.42 14.37 4.75
N LYS A 4 -36.55 15.13 4.08
CA LYS A 4 -35.12 14.83 4.03
C LYS A 4 -34.37 15.51 5.17
N PRO A 5 -33.42 14.82 5.84
CA PRO A 5 -32.62 15.40 6.91
C PRO A 5 -31.86 16.64 6.42
N ARG A 6 -31.95 17.73 7.18
CA ARG A 6 -31.27 19.02 6.91
C ARG A 6 -29.98 19.20 7.71
N PHE A 7 -29.70 18.27 8.61
CA PHE A 7 -28.52 18.25 9.49
C PHE A 7 -27.92 16.84 9.48
N CYS A 8 -26.64 16.75 9.86
CA CYS A 8 -25.95 15.47 9.93
C CYS A 8 -26.63 14.55 10.96
N SER A 9 -27.18 13.43 10.50
CA SER A 9 -27.86 12.45 11.35
C SER A 9 -26.91 11.37 11.90
N ASN A 10 -25.74 11.21 11.28
CA ASN A 10 -24.77 10.18 11.62
C ASN A 10 -23.46 10.82 12.10
N PRO A 11 -22.97 10.48 13.30
CA PRO A 11 -21.74 11.09 13.81
C PRO A 11 -20.49 10.66 13.03
N LYS A 12 -20.58 9.55 12.28
CA LYS A 12 -19.51 9.01 11.44
C LYS A 12 -20.08 8.20 10.27
N ASN A 13 -19.26 8.03 9.23
CA ASN A 13 -19.49 7.07 8.16
C ASN A 13 -18.75 5.77 8.49
N ASP A 14 -19.46 4.66 8.59
CA ASP A 14 -18.81 3.36 8.68
C ASP A 14 -18.35 2.93 7.29
N PRO A 15 -17.05 2.66 7.08
CA PRO A 15 -16.57 2.22 5.79
C PRO A 15 -17.09 0.81 5.48
N TYR A 16 -17.45 0.58 4.21
CA TYR A 16 -17.83 -0.75 3.71
C TYR A 16 -16.67 -1.75 3.88
N ASP A 17 -15.48 -1.33 3.46
CA ASP A 17 -14.26 -2.11 3.59
C ASP A 17 -13.66 -1.91 4.97
N LYS A 18 -13.52 -3.02 5.69
CA LYS A 18 -13.01 -3.04 7.07
C LYS A 18 -11.49 -3.09 7.13
N GLY A 19 -10.80 -3.28 5.99
CA GLY A 19 -9.34 -3.27 5.93
C GLY A 19 -8.70 -4.36 6.80
N GLU A 20 -9.31 -5.54 6.90
CA GLU A 20 -8.92 -6.60 7.84
C GLU A 20 -7.43 -6.96 7.74
N LEU A 21 -6.91 -7.15 6.52
CA LEU A 21 -5.48 -7.41 6.29
C LEU A 21 -4.60 -6.23 6.75
N ALA A 22 -5.04 -4.99 6.54
CA ALA A 22 -4.28 -3.82 6.96
C ALA A 22 -4.21 -3.71 8.50
N GLU A 23 -5.29 -4.06 9.20
CA GLU A 23 -5.30 -4.09 10.66
C GLU A 23 -4.48 -5.28 11.22
N GLU A 24 -4.53 -6.44 10.57
CA GLU A 24 -3.65 -7.57 10.88
C GLU A 24 -2.16 -7.19 10.74
N MET A 25 -1.81 -6.52 9.64
CA MET A 25 -0.45 -6.02 9.41
C MET A 25 -0.03 -5.03 10.50
N VAL A 26 -0.90 -4.10 10.90
CA VAL A 26 -0.61 -3.18 12.00
C VAL A 26 -0.35 -3.95 13.30
N GLN A 27 -1.19 -4.92 13.67
CA GLN A 27 -0.99 -5.71 14.88
C GLN A 27 0.38 -6.41 14.92
N GLN A 28 0.83 -6.96 13.80
CA GLN A 28 2.11 -7.66 13.72
C GLN A 28 3.33 -6.73 13.68
N ILE A 29 3.21 -5.58 12.99
CA ILE A 29 4.35 -4.74 12.62
C ILE A 29 4.51 -3.53 13.56
N LEU A 30 3.44 -3.11 14.23
CA LEU A 30 3.46 -1.92 15.09
C LEU A 30 4.55 -1.96 16.17
N PRO A 31 4.84 -3.09 16.85
CA PRO A 31 5.94 -3.14 17.82
C PRO A 31 7.30 -2.79 17.20
N ALA A 32 7.57 -3.24 15.97
CA ALA A 32 8.80 -2.94 15.25
C ALA A 32 8.87 -1.48 14.79
N ILE A 33 7.72 -0.90 14.41
CA ILE A 33 7.60 0.53 14.13
C ILE A 33 7.90 1.33 15.40
N GLU A 34 7.22 1.04 16.51
CA GLU A 34 7.37 1.76 17.78
C GLU A 34 8.78 1.70 18.36
N ALA A 35 9.43 0.55 18.22
CA ALA A 35 10.81 0.38 18.65
C ALA A 35 11.84 0.94 17.65
N LYS A 36 11.41 1.41 16.47
CA LYS A 36 12.25 1.88 15.37
C LYS A 36 13.32 0.87 14.95
N GLN A 37 12.96 -0.41 14.92
CA GLN A 37 13.90 -1.52 14.67
C GLN A 37 13.90 -2.01 13.21
N GLY A 38 12.91 -1.59 12.42
CA GLY A 38 12.71 -2.17 11.10
C GLY A 38 12.27 -3.64 11.18
N GLY A 39 12.33 -4.35 10.06
CA GLY A 39 12.03 -5.78 10.02
C GLY A 39 11.47 -6.24 8.68
N GLU A 40 11.40 -7.56 8.52
CA GLU A 40 10.87 -8.20 7.32
C GLU A 40 9.62 -9.03 7.64
N PHE A 41 8.59 -8.86 6.82
CA PHE A 41 7.29 -9.52 7.01
C PHE A 41 6.77 -10.10 5.70
N ASN A 42 5.91 -11.10 5.78
CA ASN A 42 5.38 -11.82 4.62
C ASN A 42 3.86 -11.94 4.72
N PHE A 43 3.15 -11.58 3.65
CA PHE A 43 1.69 -11.69 3.56
C PHE A 43 1.23 -12.20 2.20
N ASN A 44 0.07 -12.87 2.18
CA ASN A 44 -0.65 -13.10 0.93
C ASN A 44 -1.62 -11.93 0.69
N ILE A 45 -1.77 -11.52 -0.56
CA ILE A 45 -2.65 -10.41 -0.94
C ILE A 45 -3.60 -10.84 -2.07
N ARG A 46 -4.81 -10.30 -2.04
CA ARG A 46 -5.85 -10.51 -3.04
C ARG A 46 -6.43 -9.17 -3.50
N ASN A 47 -7.11 -9.17 -4.65
CA ASN A 47 -7.58 -7.96 -5.31
C ASN A 47 -8.59 -7.13 -4.48
N PHE A 48 -9.26 -7.75 -3.50
CA PHE A 48 -10.15 -7.03 -2.58
C PHE A 48 -9.40 -6.39 -1.40
N ASN A 49 -8.12 -6.71 -1.20
CA ASN A 49 -7.27 -6.00 -0.25
C ASN A 49 -6.81 -4.69 -0.87
N ARG A 50 -7.53 -3.62 -0.56
CA ARG A 50 -7.31 -2.27 -1.10
C ARG A 50 -6.49 -1.42 -0.14
N SER A 51 -5.83 -0.40 -0.68
CA SER A 51 -5.08 0.59 0.11
C SER A 51 -4.02 -0.01 1.04
N ILE A 52 -3.49 -1.19 0.70
CA ILE A 52 -2.45 -1.86 1.49
C ILE A 52 -1.20 -0.98 1.53
N GLY A 53 -0.66 -0.79 2.73
CA GLY A 53 0.43 0.15 3.03
C GLY A 53 -0.03 1.45 3.70
N ALA A 54 -1.28 1.88 3.50
CA ALA A 54 -1.78 3.16 4.02
C ALA A 54 -1.80 3.21 5.55
N ARG A 55 -2.33 2.15 6.19
CA ARG A 55 -2.45 2.09 7.66
C ARG A 55 -1.09 2.12 8.34
N LEU A 56 -0.13 1.32 7.84
CA LEU A 56 1.26 1.33 8.33
C LEU A 56 1.95 2.68 8.10
N SER A 57 1.77 3.28 6.91
CA SER A 57 2.32 4.61 6.62
C SER A 57 1.76 5.67 7.58
N GLY A 58 0.49 5.56 7.94
CA GLY A 58 -0.12 6.40 8.98
C GLY A 58 0.51 6.21 10.36
N GLU A 59 0.79 4.97 10.78
CA GLU A 59 1.46 4.70 12.06
C GLU A 59 2.90 5.22 12.10
N ILE A 60 3.63 5.11 10.98
CA ILE A 60 4.97 5.68 10.79
C ILE A 60 4.90 7.20 10.83
N ALA A 61 4.06 7.82 10.00
CA ALA A 61 3.95 9.26 9.87
C ALA A 61 3.54 9.93 11.20
N LYS A 62 2.63 9.30 11.94
CA LYS A 62 2.18 9.78 13.26
C LYS A 62 3.33 9.83 14.29
N ARG A 63 4.30 8.92 14.20
CA ARG A 63 5.39 8.80 15.18
C ARG A 63 6.68 9.49 14.75
N TYR A 64 7.02 9.40 13.46
CA TYR A 64 8.33 9.79 12.93
C TYR A 64 8.24 10.75 11.73
N GLY A 65 7.04 11.19 11.36
CA GLY A 65 6.83 12.00 10.16
C GLY A 65 7.05 11.20 8.86
N ASN A 66 7.07 11.90 7.72
CA ASN A 66 7.00 11.25 6.41
C ASN A 66 8.23 10.40 6.06
N LEU A 67 9.40 10.69 6.63
CA LEU A 67 10.67 10.06 6.25
C LEU A 67 11.43 9.46 7.44
N GLY A 68 10.92 9.58 8.66
CA GLY A 68 11.70 9.28 9.87
C GLY A 68 11.97 7.81 10.15
N MET A 69 11.47 6.87 9.33
CA MET A 69 11.75 5.43 9.43
C MET A 69 12.78 4.95 8.38
N GLN A 70 13.35 5.84 7.56
CA GLN A 70 14.29 5.46 6.49
C GLN A 70 15.58 4.79 6.99
N ASP A 71 16.01 5.09 8.21
CA ASP A 71 17.18 4.50 8.87
C ASP A 71 16.92 3.10 9.44
N SER A 72 15.65 2.73 9.64
CA SER A 72 15.23 1.41 10.14
C SER A 72 14.06 0.86 9.31
N PRO A 73 14.27 0.44 8.04
CA PRO A 73 13.17 0.13 7.15
C PRO A 73 12.32 -1.08 7.57
N ILE A 74 11.02 -0.99 7.31
CA ILE A 74 10.06 -2.11 7.33
C ILE A 74 9.90 -2.62 5.90
N THR A 75 10.35 -3.84 5.65
CA THR A 75 10.20 -4.51 4.36
C THR A 75 9.08 -5.53 4.44
N ILE A 76 8.16 -5.49 3.48
CA ILE A 76 7.01 -6.39 3.44
C ILE A 76 6.98 -7.07 2.07
N HIS A 77 6.99 -8.40 2.10
CA HIS A 77 6.89 -9.23 0.93
C HIS A 77 5.46 -9.75 0.79
N PHE A 78 4.88 -9.50 -0.37
CA PHE A 78 3.54 -9.92 -0.74
C PHE A 78 3.59 -10.95 -1.87
N LYS A 79 2.65 -11.88 -1.84
CA LYS A 79 2.36 -12.79 -2.95
C LYS A 79 0.89 -12.75 -3.31
N GLY A 80 0.58 -12.58 -4.60
CA GLY A 80 -0.79 -12.56 -5.13
C GLY A 80 -1.08 -11.29 -5.94
N SER A 81 -2.34 -10.90 -6.01
CA SER A 81 -2.77 -9.74 -6.81
C SER A 81 -3.26 -8.63 -5.90
N ALA A 82 -2.63 -7.46 -5.91
CA ALA A 82 -3.01 -6.36 -5.05
C ALA A 82 -4.24 -5.61 -5.56
N GLY A 83 -5.13 -5.23 -4.64
CA GLY A 83 -6.26 -4.37 -4.96
C GLY A 83 -5.85 -2.94 -5.32
N GLN A 84 -6.85 -2.11 -5.58
CA GLN A 84 -6.63 -0.69 -5.89
C GLN A 84 -5.87 0.01 -4.77
N SER A 85 -5.03 0.99 -5.15
CA SER A 85 -4.28 1.85 -4.24
C SER A 85 -3.20 1.12 -3.42
N PHE A 86 -2.56 0.09 -3.99
CA PHE A 86 -1.39 -0.55 -3.35
C PHE A 86 -0.26 0.46 -3.15
N GLY A 87 0.27 0.58 -1.92
CA GLY A 87 1.30 1.56 -1.58
C GLY A 87 0.80 3.02 -1.60
N VAL A 88 -0.49 3.25 -1.39
CA VAL A 88 -1.02 4.62 -1.30
C VAL A 88 -0.46 5.35 -0.07
N TRP A 89 -0.03 6.60 -0.27
CA TRP A 89 0.58 7.46 0.75
C TRP A 89 1.81 6.86 1.44
N ASN A 90 2.56 6.01 0.73
CA ASN A 90 3.67 5.26 1.29
C ASN A 90 4.71 6.20 1.94
N ALA A 91 5.07 5.89 3.20
CA ALA A 91 6.05 6.65 3.99
C ALA A 91 7.49 6.19 3.70
N GLY A 92 8.45 7.07 3.95
CA GLY A 92 9.88 6.75 3.95
C GLY A 92 10.22 5.69 4.99
N GLY A 93 10.96 4.66 4.56
CA GLY A 93 11.25 3.49 5.38
C GLY A 93 10.23 2.36 5.27
N LEU A 94 9.13 2.52 4.50
CA LEU A 94 8.22 1.41 4.18
C LEU A 94 8.51 0.87 2.77
N TYR A 95 8.97 -0.37 2.69
CA TYR A 95 9.33 -1.05 1.45
C TYR A 95 8.36 -2.20 1.18
N LEU A 96 7.61 -2.11 0.08
CA LEU A 96 6.60 -3.10 -0.29
C LEU A 96 7.05 -3.83 -1.56
N ASN A 97 7.30 -5.13 -1.42
CA ASN A 97 7.72 -6.02 -2.51
C ASN A 97 6.57 -6.96 -2.85
N LEU A 98 6.09 -6.95 -4.09
CA LEU A 98 4.99 -7.78 -4.56
C LEU A 98 5.46 -8.74 -5.65
N ILE A 99 5.27 -10.03 -5.40
CA ILE A 99 5.34 -11.08 -6.42
C ILE A 99 3.93 -11.36 -6.91
N GLY A 100 3.61 -10.85 -8.10
CA GLY A 100 2.29 -10.88 -8.73
C GLY A 100 2.01 -9.62 -9.53
N ASP A 101 0.80 -9.08 -9.39
CA ASP A 101 0.28 -7.93 -10.13
C ASP A 101 -0.53 -7.00 -9.22
N ALA A 102 -0.79 -5.77 -9.66
CA ALA A 102 -1.58 -4.79 -8.90
C ALA A 102 -2.58 -4.04 -9.78
N ASN A 103 -3.72 -3.67 -9.21
CA ASN A 103 -4.73 -2.84 -9.89
C ASN A 103 -4.33 -1.35 -9.92
N ASP A 104 -5.27 -0.47 -10.25
CA ASP A 104 -5.04 0.98 -10.38
C ASP A 104 -4.48 1.64 -9.11
N TYR A 105 -3.89 2.82 -9.30
CA TYR A 105 -3.44 3.74 -8.25
C TYR A 105 -2.25 3.25 -7.41
N VAL A 106 -1.40 2.38 -7.99
CA VAL A 106 -0.16 1.97 -7.32
C VAL A 106 0.67 3.21 -6.96
N GLY A 107 1.07 3.33 -5.70
CA GLY A 107 1.89 4.44 -5.22
C GLY A 107 1.20 5.81 -5.27
N LYS A 108 -0.14 5.87 -5.32
CA LYS A 108 -0.90 7.13 -5.28
C LYS A 108 -0.49 7.96 -4.06
N GLY A 109 -0.10 9.22 -4.28
CA GLY A 109 0.27 10.17 -3.22
C GLY A 109 1.45 9.72 -2.35
N MET A 110 2.29 8.82 -2.85
CA MET A 110 3.47 8.33 -2.13
C MET A 110 4.42 9.47 -1.78
N ALA A 111 4.84 9.53 -0.51
CA ALA A 111 5.73 10.59 0.00
C ALA A 111 7.19 10.12 0.10
N GLY A 112 7.41 8.81 0.21
CA GLY A 112 8.72 8.18 0.31
C GLY A 112 8.62 6.65 0.26
N GLY A 113 9.72 5.97 0.54
CA GLY A 113 9.78 4.51 0.58
C GLY A 113 9.93 3.89 -0.80
N GLN A 114 9.58 2.61 -0.91
CA GLN A 114 9.84 1.83 -2.12
C GLN A 114 8.70 0.86 -2.40
N LEU A 115 8.32 0.76 -3.67
CA LEU A 115 7.41 -0.24 -4.19
C LEU A 115 8.13 -1.05 -5.28
N ILE A 116 8.19 -2.37 -5.14
CA ILE A 116 8.73 -3.27 -6.16
C ILE A 116 7.62 -4.25 -6.54
N ILE A 117 7.30 -4.34 -7.82
CA ILE A 117 6.28 -5.26 -8.34
C ILE A 117 6.91 -6.09 -9.46
N THR A 118 6.90 -7.40 -9.25
CA THR A 118 7.52 -8.39 -10.15
C THR A 118 6.56 -9.52 -10.41
N PRO A 119 6.52 -10.08 -11.63
CA PRO A 119 5.67 -11.24 -11.89
C PRO A 119 6.21 -12.47 -11.13
N PRO A 120 5.40 -13.51 -10.93
CA PRO A 120 5.88 -14.76 -10.39
C PRO A 120 7.05 -15.32 -11.21
N PRO A 121 8.07 -15.95 -10.60
CA PRO A 121 9.20 -16.54 -11.34
C PRO A 121 8.79 -17.59 -12.37
N THR A 122 7.61 -18.19 -12.19
CA THR A 122 7.01 -19.19 -13.08
C THR A 122 6.17 -18.57 -14.21
N ALA A 123 6.17 -17.25 -14.37
CA ALA A 123 5.41 -16.57 -15.42
C ALA A 123 5.97 -16.96 -16.80
N ALA A 124 5.13 -17.57 -17.64
CA ALA A 124 5.50 -17.98 -18.99
C ALA A 124 5.35 -16.87 -20.04
N TYR A 125 4.85 -15.70 -19.65
CA TYR A 125 4.59 -14.57 -20.54
C TYR A 125 5.75 -13.57 -20.56
N SER A 126 5.90 -12.86 -21.69
CA SER A 126 6.88 -11.80 -21.83
C SER A 126 6.49 -10.59 -20.98
N THR A 127 7.29 -10.31 -19.95
CA THR A 127 7.06 -9.18 -19.03
C THR A 127 7.00 -7.84 -19.74
N LYS A 128 7.80 -7.65 -20.80
CA LYS A 128 7.84 -6.40 -21.60
C LYS A 128 6.54 -6.05 -22.32
N SER A 129 5.65 -7.03 -22.49
CA SER A 129 4.40 -6.89 -23.25
C SER A 129 3.15 -7.17 -22.40
N SER A 130 3.32 -7.38 -21.10
CA SER A 130 2.23 -7.74 -20.20
C SER A 130 2.04 -6.66 -19.13
N THR A 131 0.80 -6.25 -18.93
CA THR A 131 0.43 -5.31 -17.87
C THR A 131 0.63 -5.95 -16.51
N ILE A 132 1.26 -5.22 -15.59
CA ILE A 132 1.52 -5.66 -14.21
C ILE A 132 0.94 -4.69 -13.17
N ILE A 133 0.74 -3.42 -13.55
CA ILE A 133 0.09 -2.40 -12.74
C ILE A 133 -0.99 -1.68 -13.54
N GLY A 134 -2.07 -1.27 -12.87
CA GLY A 134 -3.19 -0.57 -13.51
C GLY A 134 -2.91 0.91 -13.80
N ASN A 135 -3.99 1.68 -13.92
CA ASN A 135 -3.97 3.08 -14.33
C ASN A 135 -3.60 4.03 -13.18
N THR A 136 -3.25 5.28 -13.54
CA THR A 136 -3.11 6.40 -12.59
C THR A 136 -2.13 6.10 -11.45
N CYS A 137 -1.08 5.33 -11.76
CA CYS A 137 0.02 5.06 -10.85
C CYS A 137 0.76 6.36 -10.51
N LEU A 138 1.27 6.46 -9.28
CA LEU A 138 2.01 7.62 -8.75
C LEU A 138 1.25 8.95 -8.79
N TYR A 139 -0.09 8.92 -8.86
CA TYR A 139 -0.90 10.14 -8.88
C TYR A 139 -0.63 11.01 -7.64
N GLY A 140 -0.02 12.18 -7.88
CA GLY A 140 0.34 13.13 -6.83
C GLY A 140 1.47 12.67 -5.90
N ALA A 141 2.30 11.70 -6.30
CA ALA A 141 3.47 11.30 -5.52
C ALA A 141 4.47 12.47 -5.38
N THR A 142 5.03 12.64 -4.19
CA THR A 142 6.00 13.70 -3.86
C THR A 142 7.38 13.16 -3.50
N GLY A 143 7.56 11.84 -3.48
CA GLY A 143 8.85 11.20 -3.22
C GLY A 143 8.78 9.67 -3.27
N GLY A 144 9.92 9.03 -3.04
CA GLY A 144 10.07 7.57 -3.07
C GLY A 144 10.27 7.00 -4.49
N VAL A 145 10.30 5.66 -4.59
CA VAL A 145 10.61 4.95 -5.83
C VAL A 145 9.63 3.79 -6.10
N LEU A 146 9.24 3.61 -7.36
CA LEU A 146 8.44 2.49 -7.84
C LEU A 146 9.19 1.78 -8.97
N TYR A 147 9.36 0.47 -8.83
CA TYR A 147 9.89 -0.41 -9.86
C TYR A 147 8.83 -1.46 -10.21
N ALA A 148 8.50 -1.59 -11.49
CA ALA A 148 7.53 -2.57 -11.99
C ALA A 148 8.10 -3.33 -13.18
N THR A 149 8.08 -4.66 -13.11
CA THR A 149 8.57 -5.54 -14.20
C THR A 149 7.43 -5.88 -15.16
N GLY A 150 6.93 -4.87 -15.86
CA GLY A 150 5.85 -5.00 -16.82
C GLY A 150 5.30 -3.65 -17.28
N LEU A 151 4.19 -3.67 -18.02
CA LEU A 151 3.52 -2.46 -18.49
C LEU A 151 2.60 -1.87 -17.40
N ALA A 152 2.48 -0.55 -17.41
CA ALA A 152 1.41 0.17 -16.72
C ALA A 152 0.23 0.42 -17.66
N GLY A 153 -0.95 0.68 -17.09
CA GLY A 153 -2.15 1.12 -17.83
C GLY A 153 -2.15 2.60 -18.18
#